data_AF-A0A3N4HIP3-F1
#
_entry.id   AF-A0A3N4HIP3-F1
#
_cell.length_a   1.000
_cell.length_b   1.000
_cell.length_c   1.000
_cell.angle_alpha   90.00
_cell.angle_beta   90.00
_cell.angle_gamma   90.00
#
_symmetry.space_group_name_H-M   'P 1'
#
loop_
_entity.id
_entity.type
_entity.pdbx_description
1 polymer ?
#
loop_
_entity_poly.entity_id
_entity_poly.type
_entity_poly.pdbx_seq_one_letter_code
_entity_poly.pdbx_strand_id
1 'polypeptide(L)'
;MGQPHSVVMLVAGVVGAVVQLAKLFINPPNADNDTLQNIEEENHRRAEVERLHREAEEREQHAREAEERAKRAEQDAREREERYMRESKEREERDRQERERIQREMEEQRQRAEQEAKEREERAREERERIKKEMEEQRQRAEKEAKEKEERYRQEMEERQKREAEERQRLEQAAREREAEHRRQLEEQERENERQRILAEERRKKEEEEFQAQAELLRQQAEEQRKSAEIAKALAERTASEAKKFYDAAARGIRPIVVPTTEEVKAAKEKMQYDPAFCHFAICGPSGSGKSSLINAFRGLNSEEDAGYAKTDVVECTSTTARYPDPRSEVPFSRFVWYDIPGAGTLDIPDWQYFNDHGLFCFDFIILIYDGRFTSIAAAIIKNCKRFNIPVFVVRSKSDQHINNLYKVEDAKEENGNLTAEELYAKVKETYVVSTRKDFAKNISHLAASIKSEDDPSSAELAKLVEKTEQVYIVSSHNLLKMFGKPVKKKARREAVAAPELFVVDEEKLIKDLMKAAVDRRYGGAEAGAGDAKDEEDDGFSLVDMAKNLPKVDGFLEMLHNNITQARK
;
A
#
# COMPACT_ATOMS: atom_id res chain seq x y z
N MET A 1 52.93 -19.39 37.29
CA MET A 1 54.23 -19.46 36.61
C MET A 1 55.03 -18.23 37.03
N GLY A 2 56.16 -18.26 37.71
CA GLY A 2 56.94 -19.28 38.41
C GLY A 2 57.98 -18.50 39.22
N GLN A 3 58.32 -18.97 40.43
CA GLN A 3 59.65 -18.68 40.98
C GLN A 3 60.69 -19.49 40.17
N PRO A 4 62.00 -19.15 40.23
CA PRO A 4 62.87 -19.81 41.23
C PRO A 4 64.09 -18.97 41.71
N HIS A 5 64.53 -19.16 42.97
CA HIS A 5 65.80 -19.78 43.43
C HIS A 5 67.08 -18.94 43.20
N SER A 6 67.83 -18.53 44.23
CA SER A 6 68.74 -19.28 45.15
C SER A 6 70.10 -19.65 44.50
N VAL A 7 71.14 -19.72 45.35
CA VAL A 7 72.48 -20.36 45.18
C VAL A 7 73.73 -19.44 45.20
N VAL A 8 74.35 -19.34 46.39
CA VAL A 8 75.73 -19.72 46.80
C VAL A 8 76.88 -19.79 45.78
N MET A 9 78.03 -19.13 46.08
CA MET A 9 79.45 -19.56 45.88
C MET A 9 80.36 -18.45 46.46
N LEU A 10 81.28 -18.58 47.43
CA LEU A 10 82.34 -19.53 47.83
C LEU A 10 83.69 -19.36 47.07
N VAL A 11 84.61 -18.61 47.73
CA VAL A 11 86.09 -18.72 47.83
C VAL A 11 87.01 -18.37 46.64
N ALA A 12 87.91 -17.42 46.89
CA ALA A 12 89.35 -17.36 46.51
C ALA A 12 90.01 -16.33 47.47
N GLY A 13 91.21 -16.45 48.02
CA GLY A 13 92.39 -17.26 47.78
C GLY A 13 93.57 -16.43 48.31
N VAL A 14 94.28 -16.97 49.30
CA VAL A 14 95.39 -16.33 50.05
C VAL A 14 96.63 -16.14 49.16
N VAL A 15 97.38 -15.06 49.41
CA VAL A 15 98.85 -14.96 49.53
C VAL A 15 99.39 -13.69 48.86
N GLY A 16 99.99 -12.81 49.67
CA GLY A 16 100.74 -11.63 49.22
C GLY A 16 101.47 -10.98 50.38
N ALA A 17 102.42 -11.71 50.96
CA ALA A 17 103.24 -11.31 52.09
C ALA A 17 104.21 -10.16 51.75
N VAL A 18 103.97 -8.94 52.27
CA VAL A 18 105.02 -7.94 52.60
C VAL A 18 104.48 -6.95 53.66
N VAL A 19 104.23 -7.39 54.89
CA VAL A 19 104.36 -6.53 56.09
C VAL A 19 104.94 -7.40 57.20
N GLN A 20 106.20 -7.77 56.99
CA GLN A 20 107.06 -8.32 58.03
C GLN A 20 108.03 -7.20 58.41
N LEU A 21 108.32 -7.10 59.72
CA LEU A 21 109.44 -6.36 60.32
C LEU A 21 109.22 -4.88 60.66
N ALA A 22 108.41 -4.62 61.70
CA ALA A 22 108.84 -3.68 62.73
C ALA A 22 108.21 -4.02 64.09
N LYS A 23 109.04 -4.59 64.97
CA LYS A 23 109.00 -4.43 66.43
C LYS A 23 107.97 -5.28 67.20
N LEU A 24 108.20 -6.58 67.19
CA LEU A 24 108.34 -7.32 68.44
C LEU A 24 109.54 -6.73 69.20
N PHE A 25 109.33 -6.02 70.30
CA PHE A 25 110.19 -6.04 71.48
C PHE A 25 109.48 -5.32 72.63
N ILE A 26 109.49 -5.98 73.80
CA ILE A 26 109.01 -5.55 75.13
C ILE A 26 107.60 -6.06 75.51
N ASN A 27 107.57 -7.31 76.00
CA ASN A 27 106.83 -7.70 77.22
C ASN A 27 107.79 -7.49 78.43
N PRO A 28 107.38 -7.39 79.72
CA PRO A 28 106.36 -8.23 80.39
C PRO A 28 105.61 -7.50 81.58
N PRO A 29 105.18 -8.14 82.70
CA PRO A 29 103.94 -8.89 82.93
C PRO A 29 103.09 -8.39 84.16
N ASN A 30 101.87 -8.95 84.33
CA ASN A 30 101.03 -9.02 85.55
C ASN A 30 100.66 -7.75 86.35
N ALA A 31 99.36 -7.42 86.39
CA ALA A 31 98.60 -7.19 87.63
C ALA A 31 97.10 -7.09 87.33
N ASP A 32 96.30 -7.86 88.07
CA ASP A 32 94.84 -7.82 88.11
C ASP A 32 94.32 -6.39 88.27
N ASN A 33 93.37 -5.97 87.43
CA ASN A 33 92.65 -4.72 87.65
C ASN A 33 91.18 -4.84 87.25
N ASP A 34 90.38 -5.35 88.18
CA ASP A 34 88.93 -5.60 88.14
C ASP A 34 88.07 -4.32 87.97
N THR A 35 88.68 -3.19 87.63
CA THR A 35 88.03 -1.87 87.49
C THR A 35 87.87 -1.40 86.04
N LEU A 36 88.68 -1.89 85.09
CA LEU A 36 88.61 -1.47 83.68
C LEU A 36 87.57 -2.27 82.87
N GLN A 37 87.38 -3.56 83.15
CA GLN A 37 86.34 -4.38 82.49
C GLN A 37 84.91 -3.96 82.91
N ASN A 38 84.72 -3.49 84.15
CA ASN A 38 83.43 -2.98 84.61
C ASN A 38 83.04 -1.65 83.94
N ILE A 39 84.01 -0.77 83.63
CA ILE A 39 83.74 0.51 82.95
C ILE A 39 83.44 0.28 81.46
N GLU A 40 84.10 -0.68 80.80
CA GLU A 40 83.81 -1.05 79.41
C GLU A 40 82.45 -1.74 79.26
N GLU A 41 82.08 -2.65 80.16
CA GLU A 41 80.72 -3.24 80.18
C GLU A 41 79.64 -2.19 80.46
N GLU A 42 79.87 -1.26 81.40
CA GLU A 42 78.89 -0.23 81.72
C GLU A 42 78.71 0.76 80.55
N ASN A 43 79.79 1.12 79.85
CA ASN A 43 79.72 1.94 78.64
C ASN A 43 79.02 1.22 77.48
N HIS A 44 79.25 -0.08 77.31
CA HIS A 44 78.56 -0.86 76.28
C HIS A 44 77.06 -1.01 76.58
N ARG A 45 76.69 -1.21 77.85
CA ARG A 45 75.28 -1.21 78.30
C ARG A 45 74.62 0.15 78.11
N ARG A 46 75.31 1.26 78.42
CA ARG A 46 74.81 2.62 78.16
C ARG A 46 74.60 2.89 76.67
N ALA A 47 75.56 2.49 75.82
CA ALA A 47 75.44 2.64 74.37
C ALA A 47 74.29 1.81 73.76
N GLU A 48 74.06 0.60 74.30
CA GLU A 48 72.95 -0.25 73.87
C GLU A 48 71.59 0.32 74.29
N VAL A 49 71.48 0.86 75.52
CA VAL A 49 70.29 1.58 75.99
C VAL A 49 70.03 2.83 75.14
N GLU A 50 71.07 3.60 74.79
CA GLU A 50 70.91 4.75 73.89
C GLU A 50 70.49 4.37 72.47
N ARG A 51 70.95 3.22 71.95
CA ARG A 51 70.53 2.71 70.65
C ARG A 51 69.06 2.29 70.67
N LEU A 52 68.66 1.56 71.71
CA LEU A 52 67.26 1.17 71.92
C LEU A 52 66.34 2.38 72.13
N HIS A 53 66.83 3.44 72.81
CA HIS A 53 66.08 4.68 72.98
C HIS A 53 65.89 5.42 71.65
N ARG A 54 66.93 5.50 70.81
CA ARG A 54 66.83 6.08 69.46
C ARG A 54 65.89 5.28 68.55
N GLU A 55 65.99 3.96 68.55
CA GLU A 55 65.07 3.11 67.78
C GLU A 55 63.61 3.23 68.28
N ALA A 56 63.39 3.42 69.59
CA ALA A 56 62.06 3.68 70.15
C ALA A 56 61.51 5.05 69.74
N GLU A 57 62.34 6.10 69.77
CA GLU A 57 61.97 7.45 69.32
C GLU A 57 61.63 7.48 67.82
N GLU A 58 62.42 6.80 66.97
CA GLU A 58 62.15 6.69 65.54
C GLU A 58 60.84 5.94 65.26
N ARG A 59 60.57 4.86 66.01
CA ARG A 59 59.28 4.14 65.91
C ARG A 59 58.11 5.00 66.36
N GLU A 60 58.28 5.81 67.39
CA GLU A 60 57.24 6.72 67.86
C GLU A 60 56.98 7.84 66.84
N GLN A 61 58.03 8.39 66.22
CA GLN A 61 57.90 9.36 65.12
C GLN A 61 57.19 8.75 63.91
N HIS A 62 57.58 7.56 63.47
CA HIS A 62 56.90 6.86 62.38
C HIS A 62 55.44 6.52 62.70
N ALA A 63 55.12 6.18 63.95
CA ALA A 63 53.74 5.95 64.38
C ALA A 63 52.92 7.25 64.33
N ARG A 64 53.47 8.37 64.77
CA ARG A 64 52.81 9.69 64.70
C ARG A 64 52.59 10.14 63.25
N GLU A 65 53.59 9.97 62.38
CA GLU A 65 53.43 10.28 60.95
C GLU A 65 52.39 9.39 60.26
N ALA A 66 52.33 8.10 60.61
CA ALA A 66 51.32 7.19 60.09
C ALA A 66 49.91 7.58 60.56
N GLU A 67 49.75 8.00 61.81
CA GLU A 67 48.47 8.48 62.35
C GLU A 67 48.03 9.78 61.66
N GLU A 68 48.94 10.73 61.42
CA GLU A 68 48.62 11.96 60.68
C GLU A 68 48.21 11.67 59.23
N ARG A 69 48.90 10.74 58.55
CA ARG A 69 48.53 10.32 57.20
C ARG A 69 47.16 9.64 57.17
N ALA A 70 46.84 8.82 58.17
CA ALA A 70 45.53 8.19 58.30
C ALA A 70 44.42 9.23 58.49
N LYS A 71 44.63 10.24 59.35
CA LYS A 71 43.66 11.34 59.56
C LYS A 71 43.43 12.17 58.30
N ARG A 72 44.48 12.48 57.54
CA ARG A 72 44.35 13.20 56.26
C ARG A 72 43.59 12.36 55.22
N ALA A 73 43.88 11.07 55.13
CA ALA A 73 43.16 10.17 54.22
C ALA A 73 41.67 10.03 54.59
N GLU A 74 41.34 10.01 55.88
CA GLU A 74 39.95 9.98 56.34
C GLU A 74 39.21 11.29 56.02
N GLN A 75 39.88 12.44 56.20
CA GLN A 75 39.31 13.74 55.85
C GLN A 75 39.07 13.87 54.34
N ASP A 76 40.03 13.48 53.50
CA ASP A 76 39.89 13.47 52.05
C ASP A 76 38.76 12.53 51.58
N ALA A 77 38.57 11.40 52.26
CA ALA A 77 37.46 10.48 51.97
C ALA A 77 36.10 11.12 52.28
N ARG A 78 35.96 11.78 53.43
CA ARG A 78 34.74 12.51 53.82
C ARG A 78 34.41 13.64 52.85
N GLU A 79 35.41 14.42 52.44
CA GLU A 79 35.22 15.52 51.48
C GLU A 79 34.79 15.02 50.08
N ARG A 80 35.26 13.85 49.65
CA ARG A 80 34.82 13.21 48.41
C ARG A 80 33.38 12.74 48.49
N GLU A 81 32.98 12.12 49.59
CA GLU A 81 31.60 11.70 49.82
C GLU A 81 30.64 12.89 49.86
N GLU A 82 31.00 13.98 50.55
CA GLU A 82 30.19 15.20 50.59
C GLU A 82 30.06 15.84 49.20
N ARG A 83 31.14 15.87 48.41
CA ARG A 83 31.10 16.37 47.02
C ARG A 83 30.18 15.54 46.15
N TYR A 84 30.29 14.21 46.24
CA TYR A 84 29.43 13.29 45.49
C TYR A 84 27.95 13.47 45.86
N MET A 85 27.64 13.58 47.15
CA MET A 85 26.26 13.80 47.62
C MET A 85 25.70 15.14 47.18
N ARG A 86 26.54 16.19 47.10
CA ARG A 86 26.14 17.50 46.58
C ARG A 86 25.86 17.47 45.09
N GLU A 87 26.76 16.89 44.29
CA GLU A 87 26.58 16.76 42.84
C GLU A 87 25.36 15.90 42.49
N SER A 88 25.09 14.83 43.24
CA SER A 88 23.90 14.00 43.07
C SER A 88 22.61 14.78 43.33
N LYS A 89 22.55 15.58 44.40
CA LYS A 89 21.38 16.44 44.71
C LYS A 89 21.17 17.51 43.65
N GLU A 90 22.24 18.17 43.20
CA GLU A 90 22.16 19.18 42.14
C GLU A 90 21.68 18.57 40.81
N ARG A 91 22.05 17.32 40.50
CA ARG A 91 21.58 16.61 39.31
C ARG A 91 20.10 16.26 39.41
N GLU A 92 19.65 15.73 40.54
CA GLU A 92 18.23 15.43 40.78
C GLU A 92 17.35 16.67 40.71
N GLU A 93 17.84 17.81 41.19
CA GLU A 93 17.11 19.08 41.14
C GLU A 93 17.01 19.62 39.70
N ARG A 94 18.08 19.51 38.91
CA ARG A 94 18.04 19.85 37.47
C ARG A 94 17.08 18.97 36.70
N ASP A 95 17.13 17.65 36.93
CA ASP A 95 16.22 16.70 36.28
C ASP A 95 14.76 16.96 36.65
N ARG A 96 14.49 17.36 37.91
CA ARG A 96 13.15 17.77 38.35
C ARG A 96 12.68 19.03 37.64
N GLN A 97 13.54 20.07 37.58
CA GLN A 97 13.20 21.33 36.91
C GLN A 97 12.97 21.14 35.41
N GLU A 98 13.73 20.27 34.76
CA GLU A 98 13.53 19.96 33.34
C GLU A 98 12.22 19.21 33.08
N ARG A 99 11.88 18.23 33.94
CA ARG A 99 10.58 17.55 33.89
C ARG A 99 9.41 18.51 34.09
N GLU A 100 9.51 19.42 35.06
CA GLU A 100 8.49 20.44 35.29
C GLU A 100 8.35 21.39 34.10
N ARG A 101 9.46 21.78 33.45
CA ARG A 101 9.44 22.62 32.24
C ARG A 101 8.74 21.91 31.08
N ILE A 102 9.11 20.67 30.82
CA ILE A 102 8.49 19.84 29.76
C ILE A 102 6.99 19.65 30.04
N GLN A 103 6.61 19.42 31.30
CA GLN A 103 5.21 19.26 31.67
C GLN A 103 4.40 20.55 31.43
N ARG A 104 4.95 21.72 31.77
CA ARG A 104 4.31 23.02 31.48
C ARG A 104 4.19 23.29 29.99
N GLU A 105 5.23 23.03 29.21
CA GLU A 105 5.21 23.19 27.75
C GLU A 105 4.15 22.29 27.08
N MET A 106 4.04 21.03 27.54
CA MET A 106 3.00 20.09 27.10
C MET A 106 1.59 20.55 27.47
N GLU A 107 1.41 21.08 28.68
CA GLU A 107 0.11 21.59 29.13
C GLU A 107 -0.30 22.84 28.36
N GLU A 108 0.62 23.78 28.09
CA GLU A 108 0.37 24.94 27.25
C GLU A 108 0.02 24.54 25.80
N GLN A 109 0.75 23.57 25.22
CA GLN A 109 0.42 23.06 23.89
C GLN A 109 -0.96 22.41 23.85
N ARG A 110 -1.32 21.64 24.89
CA ARG A 110 -2.65 21.03 25.00
C ARG A 110 -3.74 22.09 25.11
N GLN A 111 -3.54 23.14 25.90
CA GLN A 111 -4.50 24.24 26.04
C GLN A 111 -4.68 25.02 24.72
N ARG A 112 -3.59 25.29 24.00
CA ARG A 112 -3.66 25.93 22.66
C ARG A 112 -4.40 25.06 21.66
N ALA A 113 -4.10 23.75 21.62
CA ALA A 113 -4.79 22.81 20.75
C ALA A 113 -6.29 22.69 21.09
N GLU A 114 -6.66 22.75 22.38
CA GLU A 114 -8.05 22.74 22.81
C GLU A 114 -8.79 24.04 22.42
N GLN A 115 -8.13 25.20 22.54
CA GLN A 115 -8.69 26.48 22.09
C GLN A 115 -8.90 26.50 20.57
N GLU A 116 -7.90 26.07 19.79
CA GLU A 116 -8.03 25.98 18.33
C GLU A 116 -9.13 24.98 17.90
N ALA A 117 -9.28 23.88 18.63
CA ALA A 117 -10.35 22.92 18.37
C ALA A 117 -11.73 23.53 18.64
N LYS A 118 -11.92 24.28 19.74
CA LYS A 118 -13.16 24.98 20.05
C LYS A 118 -13.49 26.04 19.00
N GLU A 119 -12.51 26.84 18.57
CA GLU A 119 -12.73 27.83 17.51
C GLU A 119 -13.10 27.18 16.17
N ARG A 120 -12.48 26.04 15.81
CA ARG A 120 -12.84 25.29 14.61
C ARG A 120 -14.25 24.72 14.68
N GLU A 121 -14.65 24.21 15.84
CA GLU A 121 -16.00 23.71 16.06
C GLU A 121 -17.05 24.82 15.97
N GLU A 122 -16.78 25.99 16.54
CA GLU A 122 -17.66 27.16 16.46
C GLU A 122 -17.81 27.66 15.02
N ARG A 123 -16.69 27.80 14.28
CA ARG A 123 -16.73 28.17 12.85
C ARG A 123 -17.49 27.15 12.01
N ALA A 124 -17.29 25.86 12.26
CA ALA A 124 -18.03 24.79 11.56
C ALA A 124 -19.53 24.82 11.89
N ARG A 125 -19.90 25.19 13.12
CA ARG A 125 -21.30 25.36 13.52
C ARG A 125 -21.93 26.57 12.82
N GLU A 126 -21.25 27.71 12.78
CA GLU A 126 -21.73 28.90 12.07
C GLU A 126 -21.91 28.64 10.57
N GLU A 127 -20.96 27.94 9.94
CA GLU A 127 -21.03 27.57 8.53
C GLU A 127 -22.21 26.62 8.26
N ARG A 128 -22.43 25.61 9.12
CA ARG A 128 -23.60 24.73 9.03
C ARG A 128 -24.91 25.50 9.20
N GLU A 129 -24.97 26.47 10.10
CA GLU A 129 -26.16 27.30 10.29
C GLU A 129 -26.42 28.21 9.08
N ARG A 130 -25.37 28.75 8.44
CA ARG A 130 -25.47 29.51 7.18
C ARG A 130 -25.99 28.65 6.04
N ILE A 131 -25.38 27.49 5.81
CA ILE A 131 -25.80 26.53 4.77
C ILE A 131 -27.25 26.11 4.99
N LYS A 132 -27.65 25.85 6.25
CA LYS A 132 -29.04 25.49 6.58
C LYS A 132 -30.02 26.61 6.22
N LYS A 133 -29.68 27.88 6.50
CA LYS A 133 -30.52 29.03 6.13
C LYS A 133 -30.61 29.19 4.61
N GLU A 134 -29.50 29.07 3.89
CA GLU A 134 -29.48 29.16 2.42
C GLU A 134 -30.32 28.05 1.78
N MET A 135 -30.23 26.82 2.29
CA MET A 135 -31.04 25.70 1.82
C MET A 135 -32.53 25.89 2.11
N GLU A 136 -32.88 26.46 3.27
CA GLU A 136 -34.27 26.77 3.61
C GLU A 136 -34.84 27.88 2.73
N GLU A 137 -34.07 28.93 2.44
CA GLU A 137 -34.45 29.99 1.50
C GLU A 137 -34.62 29.45 0.07
N GLN A 138 -33.71 28.60 -0.40
CA GLN A 138 -33.83 27.96 -1.71
C GLN A 138 -35.08 27.09 -1.79
N ARG A 139 -35.36 26.31 -0.74
CA ARG A 139 -36.58 25.49 -0.67
C ARG A 139 -37.85 26.34 -0.70
N GLN A 140 -37.88 27.45 0.03
CA GLN A 140 -39.03 28.37 0.03
C GLN A 140 -39.23 29.06 -1.33
N ARG A 141 -38.14 29.43 -2.02
CA ARG A 141 -38.21 29.98 -3.39
C ARG A 141 -38.73 28.94 -4.38
N ALA A 142 -38.21 27.72 -4.33
CA ALA A 142 -38.68 26.62 -5.17
C ALA A 142 -40.15 26.26 -4.92
N GLU A 143 -40.61 26.28 -3.66
CA GLU A 143 -42.01 26.03 -3.32
C GLU A 143 -42.94 27.15 -3.83
N LYS A 144 -42.51 28.42 -3.75
CA LYS A 144 -43.27 29.54 -4.33
C LYS A 144 -43.36 29.43 -5.85
N GLU A 145 -42.25 29.17 -6.53
CA GLU A 145 -42.25 28.98 -7.98
C GLU A 145 -43.09 27.78 -8.42
N ALA A 146 -43.10 26.69 -7.64
CA ALA A 146 -43.94 25.53 -7.91
C ALA A 146 -45.44 25.87 -7.78
N LYS A 147 -45.83 26.60 -6.72
CA LYS A 147 -47.22 27.06 -6.53
C LYS A 147 -47.66 28.02 -7.63
N GLU A 148 -46.81 28.97 -8.03
CA GLU A 148 -47.11 29.88 -9.13
C GLU A 148 -47.27 29.14 -10.47
N LYS A 149 -46.45 28.13 -10.73
CA LYS A 149 -46.59 27.28 -11.93
C LYS A 149 -47.88 26.45 -11.89
N GLU A 150 -48.25 25.91 -10.72
CA GLU A 150 -49.48 25.15 -10.55
C GLU A 150 -50.73 26.03 -10.75
N GLU A 151 -50.74 27.25 -10.20
CA GLU A 151 -51.84 28.20 -10.39
C GLU A 151 -51.96 28.65 -11.85
N ARG A 152 -50.84 28.94 -12.52
CA ARG A 152 -50.84 29.26 -13.96
C ARG A 152 -51.37 28.10 -14.80
N TYR A 153 -50.94 26.88 -14.52
CA TYR A 153 -51.43 25.69 -15.22
C TYR A 153 -52.94 25.49 -14.99
N ARG A 154 -53.43 25.72 -13.76
CA ARG A 154 -54.86 25.64 -13.45
C ARG A 154 -55.68 26.67 -14.22
N GLN A 155 -55.21 27.92 -14.29
CA GLN A 155 -55.86 28.99 -15.05
C GLN A 155 -55.89 28.72 -16.55
N GLU A 156 -54.77 28.24 -17.13
CA GLU A 156 -54.71 27.86 -18.55
C GLU A 156 -55.68 26.73 -18.88
N MET A 157 -55.80 25.74 -17.98
CA MET A 157 -56.72 24.62 -18.16
C MET A 157 -58.19 25.04 -18.04
N GLU A 158 -58.53 25.93 -17.10
CA GLU A 158 -59.88 26.49 -16.97
C GLU A 158 -60.26 27.36 -18.19
N GLU A 159 -59.36 28.22 -18.66
CA GLU A 159 -59.59 29.01 -19.88
C GLU A 159 -59.77 28.11 -21.11
N ARG A 160 -58.95 27.07 -21.25
CA ARG A 160 -59.06 26.11 -22.35
C ARG A 160 -60.40 25.38 -22.31
N GLN A 161 -60.83 24.90 -21.15
CA GLN A 161 -62.13 24.26 -20.99
C GLN A 161 -63.29 25.20 -21.32
N LYS A 162 -63.19 26.47 -20.94
CA LYS A 162 -64.20 27.48 -21.27
C LYS A 162 -64.26 27.76 -22.77
N ARG A 163 -63.11 27.89 -23.45
CA ARG A 163 -63.04 28.07 -24.91
C ARG A 163 -63.61 26.85 -25.65
N GLU A 164 -63.25 25.64 -25.21
CA GLU A 164 -63.77 24.39 -25.79
C GLU A 164 -65.29 24.24 -25.56
N ALA A 165 -65.82 24.66 -24.40
CA ALA A 165 -67.26 24.66 -24.13
C ALA A 165 -68.02 25.71 -24.96
N GLU A 166 -67.49 26.92 -25.10
CA GLU A 166 -68.06 27.98 -25.94
C GLU A 166 -68.04 27.58 -27.43
N GLU A 167 -66.95 26.97 -27.89
CA GLU A 167 -66.83 26.46 -29.26
C GLU A 167 -67.80 25.30 -29.51
N ARG A 168 -67.95 24.36 -28.55
CA ARG A 168 -68.96 23.29 -28.62
C ARG A 168 -70.38 23.85 -28.67
N GLN A 169 -70.70 24.87 -27.88
CA GLN A 169 -72.02 25.50 -27.91
C GLN A 169 -72.28 26.22 -29.24
N ARG A 170 -71.27 26.90 -29.81
CA ARG A 170 -71.37 27.51 -31.14
C ARG A 170 -71.54 26.48 -32.24
N LEU A 171 -70.80 25.38 -32.18
CA LEU A 171 -70.92 24.28 -33.12
C LEU A 171 -72.27 23.58 -33.00
N GLU A 172 -72.80 23.42 -31.79
CA GLU A 172 -74.12 22.84 -31.55
C GLU A 172 -75.26 23.76 -32.02
N GLN A 173 -75.15 25.08 -31.79
CA GLN A 173 -76.09 26.06 -32.35
C GLN A 173 -76.03 26.09 -33.88
N ALA A 174 -74.84 26.15 -34.46
CA ALA A 174 -74.66 26.11 -35.91
C ALA A 174 -75.12 24.76 -36.50
N ALA A 175 -74.98 23.65 -35.78
CA ALA A 175 -75.49 22.35 -36.19
C ALA A 175 -77.02 22.30 -36.13
N ARG A 176 -77.66 22.88 -35.11
CA ARG A 176 -79.13 22.96 -35.02
C ARG A 176 -79.72 23.90 -36.09
N GLU A 177 -79.04 25.00 -36.40
CA GLU A 177 -79.42 25.90 -37.49
C GLU A 177 -79.26 25.22 -38.86
N ARG A 178 -78.12 24.54 -39.09
CA ARG A 178 -77.89 23.73 -40.28
C ARG A 178 -78.85 22.55 -40.39
N GLU A 179 -79.22 21.89 -39.29
CA GLU A 179 -80.23 20.81 -39.30
C GLU A 179 -81.63 21.36 -39.56
N ALA A 180 -81.97 22.56 -39.09
CA ALA A 180 -83.25 23.21 -39.36
C ALA A 180 -83.35 23.69 -40.82
N GLU A 181 -82.26 24.25 -41.36
CA GLU A 181 -82.14 24.61 -42.78
C GLU A 181 -82.09 23.36 -43.67
N HIS A 182 -81.34 22.33 -43.29
CA HIS A 182 -81.23 21.06 -44.00
C HIS A 182 -82.53 20.25 -43.93
N ARG A 183 -83.35 20.36 -42.86
CA ARG A 183 -84.69 19.76 -42.79
C ARG A 183 -85.68 20.45 -43.72
N ARG A 184 -85.58 21.78 -43.87
CA ARG A 184 -86.39 22.55 -44.83
C ARG A 184 -85.96 22.30 -46.27
N GLN A 185 -84.65 22.19 -46.50
CA GLN A 185 -84.08 21.81 -47.80
C GLN A 185 -84.36 20.35 -48.13
N LEU A 186 -84.36 19.42 -47.17
CA LEU A 186 -84.74 18.01 -47.38
C LEU A 186 -86.21 17.86 -47.80
N GLU A 187 -87.15 18.60 -47.23
CA GLU A 187 -88.56 18.55 -47.67
C GLU A 187 -88.74 19.09 -49.10
N GLU A 188 -87.94 20.08 -49.49
CA GLU A 188 -87.95 20.68 -50.83
C GLU A 188 -87.19 19.81 -51.85
N GLN A 189 -86.10 19.19 -51.41
CA GLN A 189 -85.21 18.34 -52.19
C GLN A 189 -85.66 16.88 -52.24
N GLU A 190 -86.52 16.39 -51.35
CA GLU A 190 -87.19 15.08 -51.47
C GLU A 190 -88.15 15.04 -52.66
N ARG A 191 -88.82 16.17 -52.95
CA ARG A 191 -89.66 16.34 -54.15
C ARG A 191 -88.85 16.42 -55.44
N GLU A 192 -87.61 16.90 -55.37
CA GLU A 192 -86.67 17.00 -56.49
C GLU A 192 -85.85 15.69 -56.67
N ASN A 193 -85.47 15.03 -55.57
CA ASN A 193 -84.68 13.80 -55.52
C ASN A 193 -85.48 12.54 -55.85
N GLU A 194 -86.82 12.54 -55.71
CA GLU A 194 -87.63 11.44 -56.21
C GLU A 194 -87.52 11.34 -57.76
N ARG A 195 -87.29 12.47 -58.44
CA ARG A 195 -87.03 12.53 -59.89
C ARG A 195 -85.57 12.22 -60.26
N GLN A 196 -84.60 12.56 -59.40
CA GLN A 196 -83.18 12.28 -59.67
C GLN A 196 -82.68 10.92 -59.17
N ARG A 197 -83.39 10.26 -58.25
CA ARG A 197 -83.03 8.92 -57.72
C ARG A 197 -82.97 7.84 -58.80
N ILE A 198 -83.83 7.93 -59.81
CA ILE A 198 -83.86 6.99 -60.94
C ILE A 198 -82.60 7.11 -61.82
N LEU A 199 -81.95 8.28 -61.83
CA LEU A 199 -80.76 8.54 -62.66
C LEU A 199 -79.43 8.36 -61.92
N ALA A 200 -79.41 8.46 -60.59
CA ALA A 200 -78.21 8.40 -59.76
C ALA A 200 -77.87 6.97 -59.27
N GLU A 201 -78.84 6.06 -59.25
CA GLU A 201 -78.65 4.67 -58.84
C GLU A 201 -77.74 3.89 -59.82
N GLU A 202 -77.70 4.28 -61.10
CA GLU A 202 -76.79 3.71 -62.10
C GLU A 202 -75.35 4.24 -62.01
N ARG A 203 -75.12 5.43 -61.41
CA ARG A 203 -73.77 6.00 -61.21
C ARG A 203 -73.12 5.57 -59.89
N ARG A 204 -73.89 5.42 -58.81
CA ARG A 204 -73.40 5.01 -57.47
C ARG A 204 -72.74 3.62 -57.48
N LYS A 205 -73.19 2.70 -58.34
CA LYS A 205 -72.63 1.35 -58.44
C LYS A 205 -71.19 1.29 -58.96
N LYS A 206 -70.70 2.31 -59.67
CA LYS A 206 -69.33 2.35 -60.21
C LYS A 206 -68.34 3.09 -59.29
N GLU A 207 -68.83 4.09 -58.55
CA GLU A 207 -68.00 4.89 -57.63
C GLU A 207 -67.76 4.20 -56.28
N GLU A 208 -68.70 3.33 -55.84
CA GLU A 208 -68.54 2.52 -54.61
C GLU A 208 -67.43 1.45 -54.74
N GLU A 209 -67.17 0.91 -55.93
CA GLU A 209 -66.09 -0.06 -56.16
C GLU A 209 -64.70 0.59 -56.12
N GLU A 210 -64.56 1.81 -56.65
CA GLU A 210 -63.28 2.56 -56.64
C GLU A 210 -62.94 3.11 -55.23
N PHE A 211 -63.93 3.54 -54.46
CA PHE A 211 -63.76 4.01 -53.08
C PHE A 211 -63.43 2.87 -52.10
N GLN A 212 -63.99 1.67 -52.31
CA GLN A 212 -63.67 0.49 -51.51
C GLN A 212 -62.23 0.02 -51.73
N ALA A 213 -61.75 0.03 -52.98
CA ALA A 213 -60.37 -0.33 -53.31
C ALA A 213 -59.33 0.63 -52.69
N GLN A 214 -59.64 1.94 -52.65
CA GLN A 214 -58.74 2.93 -52.07
C GLN A 214 -58.75 2.90 -50.52
N ALA A 215 -59.88 2.57 -49.91
CA ALA A 215 -60.01 2.41 -48.45
C ALA A 215 -59.33 1.15 -47.91
N GLU A 216 -59.27 0.08 -48.71
CA GLU A 216 -58.63 -1.18 -48.31
C GLU A 216 -57.10 -1.08 -48.32
N LEU A 217 -56.52 -0.36 -49.30
CA LEU A 217 -55.08 -0.08 -49.37
C LEU A 217 -54.58 0.77 -48.18
N LEU A 218 -55.35 1.80 -47.79
CA LEU A 218 -55.06 2.64 -46.63
C LEU A 218 -55.17 1.86 -45.30
N ARG A 219 -56.10 0.90 -45.21
CA ARG A 219 -56.20 0.01 -44.04
C ARG A 219 -55.01 -0.93 -43.92
N GLN A 220 -54.51 -1.48 -45.03
CA GLN A 220 -53.33 -2.35 -45.04
C GLN A 220 -52.07 -1.59 -44.59
N GLN A 221 -51.86 -0.37 -45.08
CA GLN A 221 -50.75 0.49 -44.65
C GLN A 221 -50.86 0.89 -43.17
N ALA A 222 -52.07 1.13 -42.66
CA ALA A 222 -52.30 1.44 -41.24
C ALA A 222 -52.09 0.22 -40.33
N GLU A 223 -52.41 -0.99 -40.78
CA GLU A 223 -52.13 -2.23 -40.04
C GLU A 223 -50.64 -2.57 -39.98
N GLU A 224 -49.88 -2.37 -41.06
CA GLU A 224 -48.43 -2.55 -41.06
C GLU A 224 -47.73 -1.55 -40.13
N GLN A 225 -48.14 -0.27 -40.18
CA GLN A 225 -47.64 0.74 -39.25
C GLN A 225 -48.00 0.41 -37.81
N ARG A 226 -49.22 -0.09 -37.53
CA ARG A 226 -49.60 -0.55 -36.19
C ARG A 226 -48.75 -1.73 -35.72
N LYS A 227 -48.51 -2.74 -36.56
CA LYS A 227 -47.66 -3.90 -36.21
C LYS A 227 -46.22 -3.45 -35.93
N SER A 228 -45.67 -2.53 -36.70
CA SER A 228 -44.33 -1.97 -36.46
C SER A 228 -44.25 -1.14 -35.16
N ALA A 229 -45.30 -0.35 -34.87
CA ALA A 229 -45.39 0.44 -33.65
C ALA A 229 -45.60 -0.43 -32.40
N GLU A 230 -46.31 -1.56 -32.54
CA GLU A 230 -46.55 -2.52 -31.47
C GLU A 230 -45.28 -3.30 -31.12
N ILE A 231 -44.47 -3.67 -32.13
CA ILE A 231 -43.14 -4.25 -31.93
C ILE A 231 -42.19 -3.23 -31.28
N ALA A 232 -42.19 -1.97 -31.75
CA ALA A 232 -41.37 -0.90 -31.16
C ALA A 232 -41.79 -0.59 -29.71
N LYS A 233 -43.09 -0.61 -29.41
CA LYS A 233 -43.62 -0.42 -28.05
C LYS A 233 -43.29 -1.61 -27.14
N ALA A 234 -43.37 -2.84 -27.64
CA ALA A 234 -43.00 -4.03 -26.88
C ALA A 234 -41.49 -4.09 -26.58
N LEU A 235 -40.65 -3.64 -27.52
CA LEU A 235 -39.20 -3.48 -27.30
C LEU A 235 -38.95 -2.40 -26.24
N ALA A 236 -39.62 -1.25 -26.35
CA ALA A 236 -39.51 -0.14 -25.40
C ALA A 236 -39.98 -0.54 -23.98
N GLU A 237 -41.08 -1.28 -23.86
CA GLU A 237 -41.59 -1.81 -22.59
C GLU A 237 -40.67 -2.87 -21.99
N ARG A 238 -40.03 -3.72 -22.80
CA ARG A 238 -38.98 -4.63 -22.32
C ARG A 238 -37.78 -3.86 -21.78
N THR A 239 -37.27 -2.88 -22.53
CA THR A 239 -36.14 -2.05 -22.08
C THR A 239 -36.49 -1.20 -20.85
N ALA A 240 -37.74 -0.71 -20.75
CA ALA A 240 -38.20 0.05 -19.58
C ALA A 240 -38.44 -0.86 -18.36
N SER A 241 -38.88 -2.10 -18.55
CA SER A 241 -39.03 -3.09 -17.49
C SER A 241 -37.68 -3.60 -16.99
N GLU A 242 -36.70 -3.76 -17.88
CA GLU A 242 -35.30 -4.03 -17.52
C GLU A 242 -34.67 -2.86 -16.76
N ALA A 243 -34.88 -1.62 -17.22
CA ALA A 243 -34.46 -0.41 -16.51
C ALA A 243 -35.12 -0.27 -15.13
N LYS A 244 -36.41 -0.62 -14.99
CA LYS A 244 -37.11 -0.57 -13.70
C LYS A 244 -36.59 -1.62 -12.72
N LYS A 245 -36.28 -2.83 -13.19
CA LYS A 245 -35.58 -3.86 -12.39
C LYS A 245 -34.17 -3.42 -11.99
N PHE A 246 -33.49 -2.65 -12.85
CA PHE A 246 -32.19 -2.04 -12.58
C PHE A 246 -32.27 -0.97 -11.46
N TYR A 247 -33.27 -0.09 -11.48
CA TYR A 247 -33.49 0.89 -10.40
C TYR A 247 -33.92 0.24 -9.07
N ASP A 248 -34.77 -0.79 -9.10
CA ASP A 248 -35.20 -1.52 -7.90
C ASP A 248 -34.09 -2.40 -7.29
N ALA A 249 -33.06 -2.75 -8.06
CA ALA A 249 -31.85 -3.43 -7.58
C ALA A 249 -30.88 -2.43 -6.92
N ALA A 250 -30.71 -1.23 -7.50
CA ALA A 250 -29.92 -0.15 -6.92
C ALA A 250 -30.49 0.35 -5.57
N ALA A 251 -31.82 0.35 -5.41
CA ALA A 251 -32.49 0.67 -4.15
C ALA A 251 -32.27 -0.35 -3.03
N ARG A 252 -31.87 -1.59 -3.35
CA ARG A 252 -31.61 -2.69 -2.40
C ARG A 252 -30.13 -2.86 -2.05
N GLY A 253 -29.25 -1.95 -2.48
CA GLY A 253 -27.82 -2.00 -2.17
C GLY A 253 -27.04 -3.08 -2.94
N ILE A 254 -27.70 -3.83 -3.83
CA ILE A 254 -27.06 -4.76 -4.75
C ILE A 254 -26.54 -3.92 -5.93
N ARG A 255 -25.25 -3.58 -5.89
CA ARG A 255 -24.59 -2.82 -6.96
C ARG A 255 -24.46 -3.72 -8.18
N PRO A 256 -25.05 -3.37 -9.34
CA PRO A 256 -24.97 -4.21 -10.52
C PRO A 256 -23.52 -4.35 -10.95
N ILE A 257 -23.17 -5.57 -11.34
CA ILE A 257 -21.89 -5.85 -11.94
C ILE A 257 -21.94 -5.34 -13.37
N VAL A 258 -21.31 -4.20 -13.60
CA VAL A 258 -21.05 -3.68 -14.94
C VAL A 258 -19.93 -4.52 -15.54
N VAL A 259 -20.30 -5.59 -16.24
CA VAL A 259 -19.42 -6.29 -17.17
C VAL A 259 -19.26 -5.37 -18.38
N PRO A 260 -18.04 -4.91 -18.71
CA PRO A 260 -17.84 -4.02 -19.86
C PRO A 260 -18.33 -4.69 -21.14
N THR A 261 -19.00 -3.92 -21.98
CA THR A 261 -19.42 -4.37 -23.31
C THR A 261 -18.20 -4.64 -24.21
N THR A 262 -18.37 -5.45 -25.26
CA THR A 262 -17.27 -5.78 -26.19
C THR A 262 -16.65 -4.52 -26.81
N GLU A 263 -17.46 -3.50 -27.07
CA GLU A 263 -17.01 -2.21 -27.60
C GLU A 263 -16.16 -1.43 -26.57
N GLU A 264 -16.58 -1.39 -25.30
CA GLU A 264 -15.80 -0.81 -24.22
C GLU A 264 -14.48 -1.57 -24.00
N VAL A 265 -14.49 -2.90 -24.15
CA VAL A 265 -13.27 -3.72 -24.07
C VAL A 265 -12.31 -3.37 -25.20
N LYS A 266 -12.81 -3.23 -26.43
CA LYS A 266 -11.99 -2.84 -27.58
C LYS A 266 -11.41 -1.43 -27.39
N ALA A 267 -12.24 -0.46 -27.00
CA ALA A 267 -11.80 0.91 -26.74
C ALA A 267 -10.77 0.98 -25.61
N ALA A 268 -10.94 0.20 -24.54
CA ALA A 268 -9.98 0.12 -23.45
C ALA A 268 -8.65 -0.52 -23.89
N LYS A 269 -8.70 -1.59 -24.71
CA LYS A 269 -7.49 -2.20 -25.30
C LYS A 269 -6.74 -1.23 -26.20
N GLU A 270 -7.44 -0.48 -27.04
CA GLU A 270 -6.85 0.55 -27.90
C GLU A 270 -6.20 1.67 -27.07
N LYS A 271 -6.92 2.18 -26.05
CA LYS A 271 -6.40 3.20 -25.12
C LYS A 271 -5.12 2.74 -24.40
N MET A 272 -5.05 1.46 -24.02
CA MET A 272 -3.90 0.87 -23.33
C MET A 272 -2.79 0.38 -24.27
N GLN A 273 -2.96 0.52 -25.59
CA GLN A 273 -2.05 0.00 -26.61
C GLN A 273 -1.79 -1.51 -26.39
N TYR A 274 -2.86 -2.25 -26.10
CA TYR A 274 -2.79 -3.68 -25.90
C TYR A 274 -2.51 -4.39 -27.22
N ASP A 275 -1.46 -5.20 -27.23
CA ASP A 275 -1.07 -6.03 -28.36
C ASP A 275 -1.07 -7.50 -27.92
N PRO A 276 -1.86 -8.38 -28.57
CA PRO A 276 -1.89 -9.82 -28.26
C PRO A 276 -0.52 -10.51 -28.30
N ALA A 277 0.45 -9.98 -29.05
CA ALA A 277 1.80 -10.53 -29.16
C ALA A 277 2.67 -10.29 -27.91
N PHE A 278 2.26 -9.37 -27.03
CA PHE A 278 2.95 -9.02 -25.79
C PHE A 278 2.16 -9.48 -24.56
N CYS A 279 2.85 -9.65 -23.44
CA CYS A 279 2.30 -9.98 -22.15
C CYS A 279 2.22 -8.71 -21.29
N HIS A 280 1.01 -8.34 -20.87
CA HIS A 280 0.72 -7.06 -20.22
C HIS A 280 0.50 -7.23 -18.72
N PHE A 281 1.36 -6.60 -17.93
CA PHE A 281 1.35 -6.65 -16.46
C PHE A 281 0.91 -5.30 -15.90
N ALA A 282 -0.24 -5.26 -15.24
CA ALA A 282 -0.70 -4.07 -14.52
C ALA A 282 -0.23 -4.09 -13.06
N ILE A 283 0.43 -3.03 -12.62
CA ILE A 283 0.83 -2.84 -11.22
C ILE A 283 -0.14 -1.86 -10.57
N CYS A 284 -0.91 -2.35 -9.60
CA CYS A 284 -1.93 -1.60 -8.87
C CYS A 284 -1.56 -1.46 -7.40
N GLY A 285 -2.02 -0.41 -6.74
CA GLY A 285 -1.81 -0.23 -5.30
C GLY A 285 -1.87 1.23 -4.88
N PRO A 286 -1.93 1.51 -3.57
CA PRO A 286 -2.04 2.87 -3.07
C PRO A 286 -0.86 3.75 -3.52
N SER A 287 -1.06 5.07 -3.50
CA SER A 287 0.02 6.01 -3.75
C SER A 287 1.16 5.80 -2.73
N GLY A 288 2.41 6.02 -3.17
CA GLY A 288 3.59 5.82 -2.31
C GLY A 288 3.92 4.36 -1.96
N SER A 289 3.18 3.35 -2.44
CA SER A 289 3.45 1.93 -2.16
C SER A 289 4.68 1.34 -2.87
N GLY A 290 5.33 2.12 -3.74
CA GLY A 290 6.53 1.70 -4.49
C GLY A 290 6.23 1.00 -5.83
N LYS A 291 5.08 1.27 -6.47
CA LYS A 291 4.71 0.73 -7.79
C LYS A 291 5.79 0.95 -8.84
N SER A 292 6.15 2.21 -9.10
CA SER A 292 7.14 2.58 -10.11
C SER A 292 8.53 2.00 -9.79
N SER A 293 8.91 1.96 -8.51
CA SER A 293 10.14 1.29 -8.05
C SER A 293 10.13 -0.21 -8.32
N LEU A 294 8.98 -0.87 -8.16
CA LEU A 294 8.82 -2.29 -8.46
C LEU A 294 8.89 -2.57 -9.97
N ILE A 295 8.30 -1.71 -10.81
CA ILE A 295 8.41 -1.77 -12.29
C ILE A 295 9.88 -1.71 -12.71
N ASN A 296 10.62 -0.73 -12.19
CA ASN A 296 12.05 -0.59 -12.52
C ASN A 296 12.86 -1.80 -12.05
N ALA A 297 12.55 -2.32 -10.86
CA ALA A 297 13.22 -3.52 -10.33
C ALA A 297 12.99 -4.75 -11.21
N PHE A 298 11.76 -4.99 -11.69
CA PHE A 298 11.47 -6.08 -12.63
C PHE A 298 12.19 -5.90 -13.98
N ARG A 299 12.34 -4.66 -14.44
CA ARG A 299 13.03 -4.29 -15.69
C ARG A 299 14.55 -4.19 -15.55
N GLY A 300 15.09 -4.37 -14.33
CA GLY A 300 16.53 -4.27 -14.05
C GLY A 300 17.11 -2.86 -14.19
N LEU A 301 16.27 -1.81 -14.14
CA LEU A 301 16.68 -0.41 -14.28
C LEU A 301 16.99 0.20 -12.91
N ASN A 302 18.17 0.81 -12.78
CA ASN A 302 18.68 1.26 -11.48
C ASN A 302 18.84 2.79 -11.37
N SER A 303 18.84 3.50 -12.48
CA SER A 303 19.13 4.93 -12.54
C SER A 303 18.11 5.66 -13.41
N GLU A 304 17.77 6.90 -13.05
CA GLU A 304 16.99 7.80 -13.91
C GLU A 304 17.69 8.11 -15.25
N GLU A 305 19.01 7.87 -15.32
CA GLU A 305 19.78 7.95 -16.57
C GLU A 305 19.46 6.79 -17.53
N ASP A 306 18.86 5.70 -17.04
CA ASP A 306 18.46 4.58 -17.88
C ASP A 306 17.26 4.96 -18.76
N ALA A 307 17.37 4.72 -20.07
CA ALA A 307 16.30 5.02 -21.01
C ALA A 307 15.00 4.28 -20.64
N GLY A 308 13.93 5.04 -20.43
CA GLY A 308 12.62 4.50 -20.07
C GLY A 308 12.46 4.15 -18.58
N TYR A 309 13.31 4.68 -17.69
CA TYR A 309 13.13 4.59 -16.23
C TYR A 309 11.79 5.17 -15.78
N ALA A 310 11.03 4.42 -14.97
CA ALA A 310 9.79 4.92 -14.39
C ALA A 310 10.11 5.84 -13.20
N LYS A 311 9.87 7.15 -13.35
CA LYS A 311 10.18 8.12 -12.30
C LYS A 311 9.41 7.81 -11.01
N THR A 312 10.11 7.86 -9.88
CA THR A 312 9.54 7.63 -8.55
C THR A 312 9.28 8.97 -7.87
N ASP A 313 8.40 9.79 -8.44
CA ASP A 313 8.02 11.03 -7.76
C ASP A 313 7.12 10.71 -6.55
N VAL A 314 7.45 11.33 -5.41
CA VAL A 314 6.70 11.20 -4.14
C VAL A 314 5.35 11.93 -4.21
N VAL A 315 5.22 12.86 -5.16
CA VAL A 315 4.04 13.68 -5.40
C VAL A 315 3.21 13.07 -6.53
N GLU A 316 1.90 12.96 -6.32
CA GLU A 316 0.95 12.41 -7.28
C GLU A 316 1.11 13.04 -8.67
N CYS A 317 1.59 12.26 -9.66
CA CYS A 317 1.85 12.81 -11.00
C CYS A 317 1.31 11.99 -12.18
N THR A 318 0.46 10.98 -11.95
CA THR A 318 -0.17 10.28 -13.06
C THR A 318 -1.66 10.15 -12.82
N SER A 319 -2.45 11.03 -13.44
CA SER A 319 -3.89 10.80 -13.65
C SER A 319 -4.13 9.78 -14.77
N THR A 320 -3.07 9.41 -15.49
CA THR A 320 -3.07 8.51 -16.64
C THR A 320 -2.17 7.30 -16.42
N THR A 321 -2.63 6.11 -16.80
CA THR A 321 -1.84 4.88 -16.83
C THR A 321 -0.57 5.05 -17.68
N ALA A 322 0.60 4.69 -17.14
CA ALA A 322 1.87 4.75 -17.86
C ALA A 322 2.32 3.37 -18.33
N ARG A 323 2.78 3.27 -19.59
CA ARG A 323 3.20 2.03 -20.25
C ARG A 323 4.73 1.97 -20.36
N TYR A 324 5.32 0.86 -19.91
CA TYR A 324 6.76 0.63 -19.86
C TYR A 324 7.12 -0.74 -20.46
N PRO A 325 7.47 -0.80 -21.75
CA PRO A 325 8.05 -2.00 -22.34
C PRO A 325 9.35 -2.41 -21.64
N ASP A 326 9.59 -3.72 -21.54
CA ASP A 326 10.85 -4.23 -21.00
C ASP A 326 12.01 -3.92 -21.97
N PRO A 327 13.14 -3.37 -21.49
CA PRO A 327 14.25 -3.00 -22.35
C PRO A 327 15.10 -4.20 -22.82
N ARG A 328 14.92 -5.40 -22.24
CA ARG A 328 15.72 -6.58 -22.58
C ARG A 328 15.23 -7.21 -23.89
N SER A 329 16.15 -7.49 -24.80
CA SER A 329 15.87 -8.12 -26.10
C SER A 329 15.65 -9.64 -26.03
N GLU A 330 16.02 -10.27 -24.91
CA GLU A 330 15.92 -11.71 -24.69
C GLU A 330 14.47 -12.14 -24.45
N VAL A 331 14.05 -13.28 -25.03
CA VAL A 331 12.76 -13.91 -24.72
C VAL A 331 12.87 -14.59 -23.35
N PRO A 332 11.91 -14.44 -22.43
CA PRO A 332 10.56 -13.86 -22.62
C PRO A 332 10.46 -12.34 -22.39
N PHE A 333 11.50 -11.69 -21.88
CA PHE A 333 11.45 -10.29 -21.46
C PHE A 333 11.10 -9.32 -22.59
N SER A 334 11.58 -9.54 -23.81
CA SER A 334 11.25 -8.69 -24.97
C SER A 334 9.75 -8.65 -25.32
N ARG A 335 8.95 -9.56 -24.77
CA ARG A 335 7.49 -9.59 -24.91
C ARG A 335 6.76 -9.02 -23.70
N PHE A 336 7.44 -8.50 -22.69
CA PHE A 336 6.81 -7.99 -21.48
C PHE A 336 6.57 -6.49 -21.54
N VAL A 337 5.37 -6.09 -21.12
CA VAL A 337 4.98 -4.69 -21.00
C VAL A 337 4.40 -4.47 -19.62
N TRP A 338 4.98 -3.50 -18.91
CA TRP A 338 4.62 -3.15 -17.54
C TRP A 338 3.78 -1.88 -17.53
N TYR A 339 2.70 -1.87 -16.76
CA TYR A 339 1.81 -0.73 -16.65
C TYR A 339 1.78 -0.24 -15.21
N ASP A 340 2.11 1.04 -15.02
CA ASP A 340 1.91 1.73 -13.75
C ASP A 340 0.48 2.26 -13.71
N ILE A 341 -0.38 1.56 -12.97
CA ILE A 341 -1.76 2.00 -12.78
C ILE A 341 -1.74 3.03 -11.65
N PRO A 342 -2.26 4.24 -11.88
CA PRO A 342 -2.24 5.28 -10.87
C PRO A 342 -2.94 4.80 -9.60
N GLY A 343 -2.33 5.10 -8.45
CA GLY A 343 -2.92 4.68 -7.18
C GLY A 343 -4.27 5.34 -7.02
N ALA A 344 -5.25 4.61 -6.50
CA ALA A 344 -6.52 5.20 -6.13
C ALA A 344 -6.27 6.29 -5.07
N GLY A 345 -6.27 7.55 -5.52
CA GLY A 345 -6.23 8.73 -4.67
C GLY A 345 -7.42 8.68 -3.71
N THR A 346 -7.29 9.35 -2.56
CA THR A 346 -8.23 9.29 -1.44
C THR A 346 -9.55 10.05 -1.71
N LEU A 347 -10.17 9.82 -2.87
CA LEU A 347 -11.41 10.47 -3.29
C LEU A 347 -12.38 9.39 -3.77
N ASP A 348 -13.39 9.11 -2.95
CA ASP A 348 -14.77 8.63 -3.17
C ASP A 348 -15.18 7.93 -4.49
N ILE A 349 -14.27 7.27 -5.20
CA ILE A 349 -14.62 6.44 -6.36
C ILE A 349 -15.10 5.07 -5.83
N PRO A 350 -16.34 4.64 -6.13
CA PRO A 350 -16.83 3.32 -5.77
C PRO A 350 -15.86 2.23 -6.26
N ASP A 351 -15.57 1.22 -5.43
CA ASP A 351 -14.42 0.33 -5.66
C ASP A 351 -14.46 -0.45 -7.00
N TRP A 352 -15.64 -0.65 -7.61
CA TRP A 352 -15.83 -1.28 -8.91
C TRP A 352 -15.53 -0.34 -10.09
N GLN A 353 -15.77 0.96 -9.89
CA GLN A 353 -15.55 1.98 -10.91
C GLN A 353 -14.06 2.14 -11.18
N TYR A 354 -13.21 2.06 -10.16
CA TYR A 354 -11.74 2.05 -10.34
C TYR A 354 -11.27 0.91 -11.26
N PHE A 355 -11.83 -0.31 -11.11
CA PHE A 355 -11.43 -1.46 -11.92
C PHE A 355 -11.78 -1.27 -13.40
N ASN A 356 -12.97 -0.74 -13.68
CA ASN A 356 -13.45 -0.51 -15.05
C ASN A 356 -12.83 0.74 -15.69
N ASP A 357 -12.75 1.87 -14.97
CA ASP A 357 -12.24 3.15 -15.47
C ASP A 357 -10.77 3.07 -15.89
N HIS A 358 -9.98 2.29 -15.15
CA HIS A 358 -8.58 2.00 -15.49
C HIS A 358 -8.40 0.79 -16.40
N GLY A 359 -9.49 0.21 -16.92
CA GLY A 359 -9.44 -0.88 -17.89
C GLY A 359 -8.73 -2.13 -17.38
N LEU A 360 -8.79 -2.41 -16.08
CA LEU A 360 -8.02 -3.49 -15.47
C LEU A 360 -8.38 -4.87 -16.05
N PHE A 361 -9.59 -5.01 -16.59
CA PHE A 361 -10.04 -6.21 -17.28
C PHE A 361 -9.26 -6.52 -18.58
N CYS A 362 -8.49 -5.57 -19.14
CA CYS A 362 -7.74 -5.77 -20.37
C CYS A 362 -6.38 -6.45 -20.17
N PHE A 363 -5.84 -6.45 -18.95
CA PHE A 363 -4.50 -6.94 -18.69
C PHE A 363 -4.45 -8.47 -18.54
N ASP A 364 -3.31 -9.06 -18.89
CA ASP A 364 -3.10 -10.49 -18.72
C ASP A 364 -2.90 -10.84 -17.25
N PHE A 365 -2.24 -9.94 -16.50
CA PHE A 365 -1.87 -10.12 -15.11
C PHE A 365 -2.02 -8.82 -14.33
N ILE A 366 -2.46 -8.95 -13.08
CA ILE A 366 -2.49 -7.83 -12.13
C ILE A 366 -1.59 -8.14 -10.94
N ILE A 367 -0.61 -7.28 -10.69
CA ILE A 367 0.22 -7.27 -9.48
C ILE A 367 -0.37 -6.22 -8.54
N LEU A 368 -0.98 -6.68 -7.45
CA LEU A 368 -1.60 -5.81 -6.45
C LEU A 368 -0.64 -5.59 -5.27
N ILE A 369 -0.10 -4.38 -5.16
CA ILE A 369 0.76 -3.97 -4.06
C ILE A 369 -0.10 -3.48 -2.89
N TYR A 370 0.22 -3.95 -1.68
CA TYR A 370 -0.28 -3.34 -0.44
C TYR A 370 0.85 -3.10 0.56
N ASP A 371 0.83 -1.93 1.20
CA ASP A 371 1.88 -1.42 2.10
C ASP A 371 1.31 -1.30 3.53
N GLY A 372 1.07 -2.44 4.16
CA GLY A 372 0.71 -2.55 5.58
C GLY A 372 -0.77 -2.58 5.95
N ARG A 373 -1.68 -2.00 5.17
CA ARG A 373 -3.14 -2.10 5.39
C ARG A 373 -3.86 -2.73 4.20
N PHE A 374 -4.78 -3.65 4.48
CA PHE A 374 -5.68 -4.21 3.47
C PHE A 374 -6.86 -3.24 3.27
N THR A 375 -6.93 -2.59 2.12
CA THR A 375 -7.93 -1.56 1.81
C THR A 375 -9.17 -2.15 1.14
N SER A 376 -10.30 -1.43 1.17
CA SER A 376 -11.50 -1.82 0.40
C SER A 376 -11.21 -1.94 -1.09
N ILE A 377 -10.34 -1.08 -1.60
CA ILE A 377 -9.91 -1.06 -3.00
C ILE A 377 -9.13 -2.33 -3.35
N ALA A 378 -8.20 -2.77 -2.48
CA ALA A 378 -7.49 -4.03 -2.67
C ALA A 378 -8.46 -5.22 -2.68
N ALA A 379 -9.45 -5.21 -1.78
CA ALA A 379 -10.49 -6.22 -1.70
C ALA A 379 -11.35 -6.28 -2.99
N ALA A 380 -11.72 -5.12 -3.52
CA ALA A 380 -12.50 -5.00 -4.74
C ALA A 380 -11.71 -5.41 -5.98
N ILE A 381 -10.44 -5.05 -6.08
CA ILE A 381 -9.57 -5.52 -7.16
C ILE A 381 -9.49 -7.05 -7.14
N ILE A 382 -9.23 -7.67 -5.98
CA ILE A 382 -9.18 -9.14 -5.86
C ILE A 382 -10.52 -9.76 -6.27
N LYS A 383 -11.64 -9.22 -5.77
CA LYS A 383 -12.99 -9.70 -6.11
C LYS A 383 -13.25 -9.64 -7.62
N ASN A 384 -12.94 -8.52 -8.25
CA ASN A 384 -13.13 -8.32 -9.70
C ASN A 384 -12.16 -9.17 -10.52
N CYS A 385 -10.89 -9.29 -10.15
CA CYS A 385 -9.93 -10.18 -10.81
C CYS A 385 -10.44 -11.62 -10.86
N LYS A 386 -10.95 -12.14 -9.73
CA LYS A 386 -11.52 -13.50 -9.70
C LYS A 386 -12.76 -13.63 -10.54
N ARG A 387 -13.60 -12.59 -10.57
CA ARG A 387 -14.80 -12.54 -11.40
C ARG A 387 -14.50 -12.55 -12.90
N PHE A 388 -13.49 -11.81 -13.35
CA PHE A 388 -13.06 -11.74 -14.75
C PHE A 388 -12.02 -12.83 -15.12
N ASN A 389 -11.74 -13.76 -14.21
CA ASN A 389 -10.72 -14.82 -14.39
C ASN A 389 -9.34 -14.27 -14.80
N ILE A 390 -8.94 -13.16 -14.16
CA ILE A 390 -7.63 -12.52 -14.33
C ILE A 390 -6.74 -12.94 -13.15
N PRO A 391 -5.57 -13.54 -13.42
CA PRO A 391 -4.63 -13.88 -12.36
C PRO A 391 -4.15 -12.62 -11.63
N VAL A 392 -4.26 -12.66 -10.30
CA VAL A 392 -3.82 -11.58 -9.41
C VAL A 392 -2.71 -12.07 -8.48
N PHE A 393 -1.60 -11.34 -8.46
CA PHE A 393 -0.47 -11.57 -7.56
C PHE A 393 -0.46 -10.50 -6.48
N VAL A 394 -0.74 -10.87 -5.24
CA VAL A 394 -0.74 -9.93 -4.13
C VAL A 394 0.66 -9.82 -3.55
N VAL A 395 1.22 -8.60 -3.57
CA VAL A 395 2.60 -8.33 -3.21
C VAL A 395 2.66 -7.34 -2.05
N ARG A 396 3.46 -7.66 -1.03
CA ARG A 396 3.82 -6.72 0.03
C ARG A 396 5.20 -6.14 -0.26
N SER A 397 5.24 -4.85 -0.62
CA SER A 397 6.47 -4.12 -0.88
C SER A 397 7.13 -3.64 0.42
N LYS A 398 8.31 -3.00 0.30
CA LYS A 398 9.08 -2.39 1.41
C LYS A 398 9.41 -3.34 2.57
N SER A 399 9.46 -4.63 2.27
CA SER A 399 9.63 -5.65 3.30
C SER A 399 11.01 -5.61 3.96
N ASP A 400 12.03 -5.21 3.23
CA ASP A 400 13.37 -4.90 3.75
C ASP A 400 13.35 -3.78 4.79
N GLN A 401 12.63 -2.68 4.53
CA GLN A 401 12.50 -1.58 5.48
C GLN A 401 11.78 -2.04 6.75
N HIS A 402 10.70 -2.82 6.61
CA HIS A 402 9.96 -3.36 7.75
C HIS A 402 10.78 -4.33 8.59
N ILE A 403 11.50 -5.26 7.96
CA ILE A 403 12.36 -6.22 8.66
C ILE A 403 13.49 -5.48 9.38
N ASN A 404 14.13 -4.48 8.74
CA ASN A 404 15.19 -3.70 9.37
C ASN A 404 14.67 -2.88 10.56
N ASN A 405 13.47 -2.31 10.45
CA ASN A 405 12.84 -1.59 11.56
C ASN A 405 12.54 -2.52 12.75
N LEU A 406 12.02 -3.73 12.48
CA LEU A 406 11.81 -4.73 13.53
C LEU A 406 13.12 -5.22 14.14
N TYR A 407 14.15 -5.41 13.31
CA TYR A 407 15.47 -5.83 13.77
C TYR A 407 16.05 -4.81 14.76
N LYS A 408 16.03 -3.51 14.44
CA LYS A 408 16.49 -2.46 15.36
C LYS A 408 15.75 -2.44 16.70
N VAL A 409 14.46 -2.77 16.69
CA VAL A 409 13.64 -2.83 17.91
C VAL A 409 13.98 -4.05 18.74
N GLU A 410 14.19 -5.22 18.13
CA GLU A 410 14.57 -6.44 18.84
C GLU A 410 16.02 -6.41 19.32
N ASP A 411 16.94 -5.87 18.52
CA ASP A 411 18.34 -5.63 18.88
C ASP A 411 18.45 -4.71 20.11
N ALA A 412 17.64 -3.65 20.17
CA ALA A 412 17.58 -2.78 21.35
C ALA A 412 17.00 -3.45 22.61
N LYS A 413 16.26 -4.57 22.48
CA LYS A 413 15.71 -5.34 23.61
C LYS A 413 16.60 -6.50 24.02
N GLU A 414 17.52 -6.95 23.17
CA GLU A 414 18.45 -8.02 23.50
C GLU A 414 19.59 -7.52 24.40
N GLU A 415 19.30 -7.40 25.69
CA GLU A 415 20.30 -7.02 26.70
C GLU A 415 21.35 -8.12 26.98
N ASN A 416 21.07 -9.36 26.56
CA ASN A 416 21.83 -10.55 26.97
C ASN A 416 22.82 -11.11 25.92
N GLY A 417 22.88 -10.56 24.70
CA GLY A 417 23.88 -10.91 23.68
C GLY A 417 23.98 -12.40 23.29
N ASN A 418 22.91 -13.18 23.48
CA ASN A 418 22.93 -14.63 23.26
C ASN A 418 22.81 -15.05 21.79
N LEU A 419 22.30 -14.18 20.91
CA LEU A 419 22.10 -14.45 19.49
C LEU A 419 23.08 -13.62 18.67
N THR A 420 23.62 -14.21 17.61
CA THR A 420 24.38 -13.44 16.62
C THR A 420 23.46 -12.49 15.85
N ALA A 421 24.01 -11.41 15.28
CA ALA A 421 23.24 -10.47 14.48
C ALA A 421 22.49 -11.16 13.31
N GLU A 422 23.10 -12.20 12.73
CA GLU A 422 22.50 -13.00 11.65
C GLU A 422 21.32 -13.86 12.13
N GLU A 423 21.45 -14.52 13.28
CA GLU A 423 20.39 -15.34 13.87
C GLU A 423 19.20 -14.48 14.34
N LEU A 424 19.47 -13.33 14.95
CA LEU A 424 18.44 -12.38 15.35
C LEU A 424 17.67 -11.87 14.12
N TYR A 425 18.39 -11.50 13.05
CA TYR A 425 17.77 -11.04 11.81
C TYR A 425 16.93 -12.14 11.14
N ALA A 426 17.42 -13.39 11.13
CA ALA A 426 16.66 -14.54 10.62
C ALA A 426 15.36 -14.76 11.40
N LYS A 427 15.41 -14.69 12.74
CA LYS A 427 14.23 -14.78 13.63
C LYS A 427 13.23 -13.66 13.37
N VAL A 428 13.71 -12.42 13.21
CA VAL A 428 12.87 -11.26 12.91
C VAL A 428 12.19 -11.41 11.54
N LYS A 429 12.92 -11.87 10.52
CA LYS A 429 12.34 -12.19 9.21
C LYS A 429 11.25 -13.24 9.34
N GLU A 430 11.52 -14.37 9.99
CA GLU A 430 10.54 -15.45 10.10
C GLU A 430 9.27 -14.95 10.79
N THR A 431 9.43 -14.21 11.89
CA THR A 431 8.32 -13.57 12.60
C THR A 431 7.53 -12.61 11.70
N TYR A 432 8.21 -11.78 10.91
CA TYR A 432 7.57 -10.86 9.97
C TYR A 432 6.81 -11.59 8.84
N VAL A 433 7.38 -12.67 8.30
CA VAL A 433 6.76 -13.47 7.24
C VAL A 433 5.51 -14.18 7.76
N VAL A 434 5.61 -14.83 8.93
CA VAL A 434 4.49 -15.55 9.55
C VAL A 434 3.37 -14.59 9.93
N SER A 435 3.68 -13.46 10.58
CA SER A 435 2.67 -12.45 10.95
C SER A 435 1.98 -11.86 9.71
N THR A 436 2.73 -11.49 8.68
CA THR A 436 2.18 -10.94 7.43
C THR A 436 1.22 -11.91 6.75
N ARG A 437 1.60 -13.19 6.65
CA ARG A 437 0.75 -14.23 6.01
C ARG A 437 -0.51 -14.50 6.83
N LYS A 438 -0.41 -14.51 8.16
CA LYS A 438 -1.55 -14.66 9.06
C LYS A 438 -2.55 -13.50 8.94
N ASP A 439 -2.04 -12.27 8.92
CA ASP A 439 -2.87 -11.07 8.76
C ASP A 439 -3.55 -11.05 7.39
N PHE A 440 -2.82 -11.42 6.33
CA PHE A 440 -3.37 -11.54 4.99
C PHE A 440 -4.48 -12.59 4.92
N ALA A 441 -4.24 -13.80 5.45
CA ALA A 441 -5.23 -14.87 5.47
C ALA A 441 -6.50 -14.44 6.20
N LYS A 442 -6.39 -13.76 7.35
CA LYS A 442 -7.52 -13.21 8.08
C LYS A 442 -8.32 -12.22 7.22
N ASN A 443 -7.65 -11.30 6.53
CA ASN A 443 -8.30 -10.32 5.67
C ASN A 443 -9.01 -10.97 4.47
N ILE A 444 -8.42 -12.00 3.86
CA ILE A 444 -9.04 -12.76 2.78
C ILE A 444 -10.26 -13.54 3.28
N SER A 445 -10.21 -14.14 4.48
CA SER A 445 -11.37 -14.81 5.07
C SER A 445 -12.51 -13.82 5.36
N HIS A 446 -12.21 -12.63 5.85
CA HIS A 446 -13.22 -11.57 6.03
C HIS A 446 -13.82 -11.12 4.70
N LEU A 447 -12.99 -10.99 3.64
CA LEU A 447 -13.47 -10.69 2.30
C LEU A 447 -14.38 -11.79 1.75
N ALA A 448 -13.97 -13.06 1.88
CA ALA A 448 -14.77 -14.19 1.44
C ALA A 448 -16.10 -14.29 2.21
N ALA A 449 -16.10 -14.03 3.52
CA ALA A 449 -17.32 -13.97 4.32
C ALA A 449 -18.26 -12.83 3.88
N SER A 450 -17.69 -11.64 3.60
CA SER A 450 -18.45 -10.51 3.07
C SER A 450 -19.07 -10.81 1.71
N ILE A 451 -18.38 -11.56 0.85
CA ILE A 451 -18.92 -11.97 -0.45
C ILE A 451 -20.02 -13.02 -0.26
N LYS A 452 -19.85 -13.99 0.64
CA LYS A 452 -20.88 -15.02 0.93
C LYS A 452 -22.18 -14.44 1.47
N SER A 453 -22.13 -13.30 2.16
CA SER A 453 -23.33 -12.61 2.64
C SER A 453 -24.09 -11.83 1.55
N GLU A 454 -23.57 -11.76 0.33
CA GLU A 454 -24.29 -11.16 -0.80
C GLU A 454 -25.31 -12.17 -1.36
N ASP A 455 -26.56 -11.74 -1.54
CA ASP A 455 -27.71 -12.51 -2.07
C ASP A 455 -27.58 -12.87 -3.57
N ASP A 456 -26.39 -13.23 -4.04
CA ASP A 456 -26.09 -13.61 -5.43
C ASP A 456 -25.65 -15.09 -5.47
N PRO A 457 -26.29 -15.97 -6.27
CA PRO A 457 -25.89 -17.37 -6.39
C PRO A 457 -24.45 -17.57 -6.89
N SER A 458 -23.85 -16.58 -7.58
CA SER A 458 -22.45 -16.60 -7.99
C SER A 458 -21.47 -16.21 -6.87
N SER A 459 -21.96 -15.62 -5.78
CA SER A 459 -21.12 -15.14 -4.67
C SER A 459 -20.42 -16.28 -3.92
N ALA A 460 -21.07 -17.44 -3.79
CA ALA A 460 -20.49 -18.59 -3.11
C ALA A 460 -19.30 -19.19 -3.87
N GLU A 461 -19.34 -19.20 -5.21
CA GLU A 461 -18.23 -19.66 -6.05
C GLU A 461 -17.09 -18.65 -6.05
N LEU A 462 -17.42 -17.35 -6.16
CA LEU A 462 -16.43 -16.28 -6.06
C LEU A 462 -15.71 -16.29 -4.70
N ALA A 463 -16.44 -16.54 -3.60
CA ALA A 463 -15.84 -16.64 -2.28
C ALA A 463 -14.83 -17.80 -2.17
N LYS A 464 -15.11 -18.96 -2.81
CA LYS A 464 -14.15 -20.07 -2.89
C LYS A 464 -12.91 -19.70 -3.70
N LEU A 465 -13.08 -18.96 -4.81
CA LEU A 465 -11.97 -18.49 -5.64
C LEU A 465 -11.11 -17.44 -4.92
N VAL A 466 -11.73 -16.61 -4.08
CA VAL A 466 -11.05 -15.64 -3.22
C VAL A 466 -10.32 -16.36 -2.09
N GLU A 467 -10.93 -17.34 -1.43
CA GLU A 467 -10.28 -18.18 -0.41
C GLU A 467 -9.05 -18.91 -0.96
N LYS A 468 -9.10 -19.37 -2.23
CA LYS A 468 -7.94 -19.96 -2.93
C LYS A 468 -6.78 -18.97 -3.12
N THR A 469 -6.99 -17.67 -2.92
CA THR A 469 -5.94 -16.64 -2.96
C THR A 469 -5.22 -16.61 -1.62
N GLU A 470 -4.53 -17.71 -1.30
CA GLU A 470 -3.92 -17.90 0.01
C GLU A 470 -2.54 -17.24 0.15
N GLN A 471 -1.95 -16.78 -0.96
CA GLN A 471 -0.57 -16.35 -0.98
C GLN A 471 -0.38 -14.86 -1.19
N VAL A 472 0.28 -14.23 -0.21
CA VAL A 472 0.97 -12.96 -0.36
C VAL A 472 2.46 -13.21 -0.63
N TYR A 473 3.03 -12.47 -1.59
CA TYR A 473 4.46 -12.46 -1.87
C TYR A 473 5.11 -11.28 -1.15
N ILE A 474 6.09 -11.57 -0.30
CA ILE A 474 6.84 -10.57 0.46
C ILE A 474 8.11 -10.25 -0.32
N VAL A 475 8.24 -9.02 -0.83
CA VAL A 475 9.34 -8.64 -1.71
C VAL A 475 10.01 -7.32 -1.31
N SER A 476 11.27 -7.20 -1.67
CA SER A 476 12.01 -5.94 -1.74
C SER A 476 12.37 -5.61 -3.19
N SER A 477 12.08 -4.39 -3.61
CA SER A 477 12.55 -3.85 -4.90
C SER A 477 14.07 -3.86 -5.00
N HIS A 478 14.79 -3.70 -3.87
CA HIS A 478 16.25 -3.74 -3.85
C HIS A 478 16.78 -5.14 -4.17
N ASN A 479 16.16 -6.20 -3.65
CA ASN A 479 16.53 -7.57 -3.97
C ASN A 479 16.23 -7.92 -5.42
N LEU A 480 15.04 -7.58 -5.91
CA LEU A 480 14.66 -7.76 -7.31
C LEU A 480 15.63 -7.03 -8.25
N LEU A 481 16.04 -5.82 -7.89
CA LEU A 481 17.02 -5.06 -8.66
C LEU A 481 18.39 -5.73 -8.67
N LYS A 482 18.83 -6.36 -7.57
CA LYS A 482 20.09 -7.14 -7.59
C LYS A 482 19.98 -8.41 -8.44
N MET A 483 18.78 -9.00 -8.55
CA MET A 483 18.55 -10.19 -9.38
C MET A 483 18.50 -9.88 -10.88
N PHE A 484 17.91 -8.74 -11.27
CA PHE A 484 17.72 -8.37 -12.68
C PHE A 484 18.65 -7.27 -13.19
N GLY A 485 19.24 -6.49 -12.29
CA GLY A 485 20.08 -5.35 -12.62
C GLY A 485 21.49 -5.76 -13.08
N LYS A 486 22.11 -4.89 -13.86
CA LYS A 486 23.53 -5.05 -14.23
C LYS A 486 24.41 -4.91 -12.99
N PRO A 487 25.50 -5.69 -12.84
CA PRO A 487 26.41 -5.56 -11.72
C PRO A 487 26.97 -4.13 -11.69
N VAL A 488 26.70 -3.40 -10.61
CA VAL A 488 27.19 -2.03 -10.44
C VAL A 488 28.71 -2.10 -10.30
N LYS A 489 29.45 -1.47 -11.23
CA LYS A 489 30.89 -1.24 -11.05
C LYS A 489 31.07 -0.37 -9.81
N LYS A 490 31.49 -0.97 -8.70
CA LYS A 490 31.74 -0.26 -7.43
C LYS A 490 32.70 0.90 -7.68
N LYS A 491 32.20 2.14 -7.70
CA LYS A 491 33.05 3.31 -7.43
C LYS A 491 33.46 3.18 -5.97
N ALA A 492 34.77 3.17 -5.71
CA ALA A 492 35.35 2.99 -4.38
C ALA A 492 34.79 4.03 -3.39
N ARG A 493 33.74 3.66 -2.66
CA ARG A 493 33.25 4.41 -1.51
C ARG A 493 33.73 3.66 -0.28
N ARG A 494 34.63 4.31 0.47
CA ARG A 494 35.14 3.86 1.77
C ARG A 494 33.97 3.69 2.74
N GLU A 495 34.06 2.63 3.55
CA GLU A 495 33.16 2.31 4.67
C GLU A 495 31.70 2.02 4.29
N ALA A 496 31.49 0.89 3.62
CA ALA A 496 30.23 0.16 3.75
C ALA A 496 30.54 -1.14 4.49
N VAL A 497 29.97 -1.27 5.70
CA VAL A 497 29.80 -2.56 6.39
C VAL A 497 29.43 -3.61 5.35
N ALA A 498 30.12 -4.76 5.37
CA ALA A 498 29.87 -5.85 4.45
C ALA A 498 28.36 -6.06 4.32
N ALA A 499 27.80 -5.69 3.17
CA ALA A 499 26.37 -5.83 2.94
C ALA A 499 26.07 -7.33 3.04
N PRO A 500 25.13 -7.76 3.90
CA PRO A 500 24.77 -9.16 3.98
C PRO A 500 24.32 -9.66 2.60
N GLU A 501 24.57 -10.94 2.35
CA GLU A 501 24.31 -11.65 1.09
C GLU A 501 22.91 -11.34 0.51
N LEU A 502 22.74 -11.56 -0.79
CA LEU A 502 21.50 -11.35 -1.54
C LEU A 502 20.32 -12.08 -0.89
N PHE A 503 19.59 -11.35 -0.05
CA PHE A 503 18.66 -11.94 0.91
C PHE A 503 17.24 -12.01 0.36
N VAL A 504 16.93 -13.12 -0.30
CA VAL A 504 15.63 -13.39 -0.91
C VAL A 504 14.60 -13.84 0.14
N VAL A 505 13.39 -13.29 0.10
CA VAL A 505 12.23 -13.72 0.88
C VAL A 505 11.31 -14.54 -0.03
N ASP A 506 10.48 -13.87 -0.85
CA ASP A 506 9.59 -14.51 -1.82
C ASP A 506 9.88 -14.07 -3.26
N GLU A 507 10.92 -13.27 -3.53
CA GLU A 507 11.22 -12.73 -4.87
C GLU A 507 11.39 -13.84 -5.92
N GLU A 508 12.17 -14.87 -5.61
CA GLU A 508 12.37 -16.01 -6.52
C GLU A 508 11.04 -16.75 -6.79
N LYS A 509 10.22 -16.92 -5.76
CA LYS A 509 8.92 -17.58 -5.88
C LYS A 509 7.94 -16.75 -6.71
N LEU A 510 7.89 -15.43 -6.48
CA LEU A 510 7.07 -14.51 -7.26
C LEU A 510 7.43 -14.56 -8.74
N ILE A 511 8.74 -14.51 -9.06
CA ILE A 511 9.20 -14.57 -10.44
C ILE A 511 8.81 -15.91 -11.07
N LYS A 512 9.02 -17.03 -10.38
CA LYS A 512 8.64 -18.37 -10.88
C LYS A 512 7.16 -18.45 -11.19
N ASP A 513 6.31 -18.01 -10.26
CA ASP A 513 4.86 -18.09 -10.41
C ASP A 513 4.34 -17.13 -11.50
N LEU A 514 4.91 -15.92 -11.60
CA LEU A 514 4.58 -14.95 -12.63
C LEU A 514 4.96 -15.46 -14.03
N MET A 515 6.15 -16.04 -14.16
CA MET A 515 6.63 -16.59 -15.44
C MET A 515 5.82 -17.81 -15.86
N LYS A 516 5.53 -18.71 -14.91
CA LYS A 516 4.67 -19.86 -15.16
C LYS A 516 3.29 -19.41 -15.62
N ALA A 517 2.68 -18.44 -14.92
CA ALA A 517 1.37 -17.93 -15.29
C ALA A 517 1.37 -17.23 -16.66
N ALA A 518 2.43 -16.46 -16.98
CA ALA A 518 2.63 -15.84 -18.29
C ALA A 518 2.72 -16.90 -19.40
N VAL A 519 3.47 -17.97 -19.16
CA VAL A 519 3.58 -19.08 -20.11
C VAL A 519 2.25 -19.83 -20.24
N ASP A 520 1.59 -20.16 -19.14
CA ASP A 520 0.33 -20.90 -19.15
C ASP A 520 -0.77 -20.13 -19.89
N ARG A 521 -0.86 -18.81 -19.68
CA ARG A 521 -1.90 -17.96 -20.28
C ARG A 521 -1.69 -17.65 -21.75
N ARG A 522 -0.44 -17.64 -22.23
CA ARG A 522 -0.12 -17.32 -23.64
C ARG A 522 0.27 -18.53 -24.49
N TYR A 523 0.81 -19.58 -23.89
CA TYR A 523 1.34 -20.76 -24.58
C TYR A 523 0.79 -22.09 -24.04
N GLY A 524 0.07 -22.09 -22.91
CA GLY A 524 -0.25 -23.31 -22.14
C GLY A 524 -1.59 -23.98 -22.42
N GLY A 525 -2.46 -23.51 -23.32
CA GLY A 525 -3.67 -24.29 -23.59
C GLY A 525 -4.71 -23.69 -24.52
N ALA A 526 -5.12 -24.51 -25.48
CA ALA A 526 -6.18 -24.34 -26.46
C ALA A 526 -7.62 -24.24 -25.90
N GLU A 527 -7.83 -23.86 -24.63
CA GLU A 527 -9.19 -23.85 -24.02
C GLU A 527 -9.51 -22.66 -23.09
N ALA A 528 -8.61 -21.70 -22.87
CA ALA A 528 -8.89 -20.54 -21.99
C ALA A 528 -8.72 -19.20 -22.73
N GLY A 529 -9.54 -18.99 -23.76
CA GLY A 529 -9.56 -17.74 -24.54
C GLY A 529 -10.07 -17.87 -25.97
N ALA A 530 -10.90 -18.87 -26.28
CA ALA A 530 -11.66 -18.91 -27.52
C ALA A 530 -12.92 -18.04 -27.35
N GLY A 531 -12.74 -16.73 -27.44
CA GLY A 531 -13.81 -15.75 -27.57
C GLY A 531 -13.32 -14.66 -28.51
N ASP A 532 -13.76 -14.75 -29.76
CA ASP A 532 -13.65 -13.75 -30.83
C ASP A 532 -12.26 -13.49 -31.44
N ALA A 533 -11.69 -14.54 -32.02
CA ALA A 533 -10.79 -14.40 -33.18
C ALA A 533 -11.05 -15.55 -34.15
N LYS A 534 -12.19 -15.48 -34.85
CA LYS A 534 -12.35 -16.13 -36.15
C LYS A 534 -12.54 -15.02 -37.17
N ASP A 535 -11.87 -15.22 -38.30
CA ASP A 535 -11.86 -14.39 -39.51
C ASP A 535 -10.77 -13.31 -39.56
N GLU A 536 -9.50 -13.74 -39.57
CA GLU A 536 -8.49 -13.18 -40.49
C GLU A 536 -7.56 -14.33 -40.93
N GLU A 537 -7.90 -14.95 -42.08
CA GLU A 537 -6.93 -15.68 -42.89
C GLU A 537 -6.12 -14.64 -43.68
N ASP A 538 -4.89 -14.35 -43.27
CA ASP A 538 -3.73 -14.34 -44.18
C ASP A 538 -2.40 -14.09 -43.44
N ASP A 539 -1.31 -14.55 -44.06
CA ASP A 539 0.11 -14.34 -43.71
C ASP A 539 0.75 -15.26 -42.65
N GLY A 540 0.83 -16.55 -42.99
CA GLY A 540 2.14 -17.23 -43.11
C GLY A 540 3.14 -17.26 -41.93
N PHE A 541 2.73 -17.09 -40.66
CA PHE A 541 3.59 -17.31 -39.48
C PHE A 541 2.89 -18.25 -38.49
N SER A 542 3.23 -19.54 -38.55
CA SER A 542 2.59 -20.55 -37.70
C SER A 542 2.99 -20.37 -36.22
N LEU A 543 2.00 -20.06 -35.36
CA LEU A 543 2.10 -20.09 -33.90
C LEU A 543 2.59 -21.45 -33.36
N VAL A 544 2.42 -22.51 -34.16
CA VAL A 544 2.80 -23.90 -33.85
C VAL A 544 4.31 -24.13 -33.94
N ASP A 545 5.03 -23.40 -34.80
CA ASP A 545 6.49 -23.53 -34.91
C ASP A 545 7.24 -22.73 -33.84
N MET A 546 6.61 -21.71 -33.24
CA MET A 546 7.15 -21.01 -32.06
C MET A 546 7.08 -21.84 -30.77
N ALA A 547 6.06 -22.70 -30.62
CA ALA A 547 5.93 -23.60 -29.47
C ALA A 547 7.12 -24.57 -29.34
N LYS A 548 7.78 -24.92 -30.47
CA LYS A 548 8.93 -25.83 -30.53
C LYS A 548 10.27 -25.17 -30.17
N ASN A 549 10.35 -23.84 -30.19
CA ASN A 549 11.56 -23.05 -29.94
C ASN A 549 11.56 -22.28 -28.62
N LEU A 550 10.56 -22.50 -27.74
CA LEU A 550 10.64 -21.98 -26.38
C LEU A 550 11.80 -22.67 -25.63
N PRO A 551 12.67 -21.93 -24.93
CA PRO A 551 13.46 -22.55 -23.89
C PRO A 551 12.47 -23.20 -22.93
N LYS A 552 12.57 -24.52 -22.76
CA LYS A 552 11.79 -25.25 -21.75
C LYS A 552 11.87 -24.44 -20.48
N VAL A 553 10.73 -24.16 -19.83
CA VAL A 553 10.64 -23.35 -18.61
C VAL A 553 11.74 -23.74 -17.61
N ASP A 554 12.10 -25.02 -17.56
CA ASP A 554 13.22 -25.57 -16.80
C ASP A 554 14.59 -24.94 -17.12
N GLY A 555 14.96 -24.77 -18.40
CA GLY A 555 16.23 -24.14 -18.79
C GLY A 555 16.29 -22.63 -18.50
N PHE A 556 15.14 -21.95 -18.52
CA PHE A 556 15.04 -20.55 -18.09
C PHE A 556 15.12 -20.41 -16.57
N LEU A 557 14.46 -21.30 -15.82
CA LEU A 557 14.57 -21.37 -14.37
C LEU A 557 15.98 -21.73 -13.92
N GLU A 558 16.68 -22.58 -14.67
CA GLU A 558 18.08 -22.93 -14.46
C GLU A 558 19.02 -21.75 -14.74
N MET A 559 18.77 -20.97 -15.80
CA MET A 559 19.51 -19.72 -16.06
C MET A 559 19.29 -18.67 -14.96
N LEU A 560 18.06 -18.46 -14.49
CA LEU A 560 17.77 -17.57 -13.37
C LEU A 560 18.42 -18.09 -12.08
N HIS A 561 18.34 -19.39 -11.80
CA HIS A 561 18.98 -20.01 -10.64
C HIS A 561 20.51 -19.85 -10.70
N ASN A 562 21.12 -19.99 -11.88
CA ASN A 562 22.54 -19.76 -12.09
C ASN A 562 22.93 -18.28 -11.90
N ASN A 563 22.13 -17.33 -12.40
CA ASN A 563 22.35 -15.90 -12.18
C ASN A 563 22.20 -15.51 -10.70
N ILE A 564 21.21 -16.07 -10.00
CA ILE A 564 21.02 -15.89 -8.55
C ILE A 564 22.20 -16.51 -7.78
N THR A 565 22.67 -17.69 -8.19
CA THR A 565 23.81 -18.39 -7.56
C THR A 565 25.12 -17.64 -7.82
N GLN A 566 25.29 -17.04 -9.01
CA GLN A 566 26.42 -16.16 -9.32
C GLN A 566 26.36 -14.85 -8.55
N ALA A 567 25.16 -14.29 -8.30
CA ALA A 567 24.99 -13.09 -7.49
C ALA A 567 25.12 -13.34 -5.97
N ARG A 568 25.01 -14.60 -5.54
CA ARG A 568 25.26 -15.06 -4.16
C ARG A 568 26.75 -15.33 -3.87
N LYS A 569 27.53 -15.70 -4.89
CA LYS A 569 28.99 -15.86 -4.80
C LYS A 569 29.69 -14.51 -4.96
#